data_AF-A0A5P8M790-F1
#
_entry.id   AF-A0A5P8M790-F1
#
_cell.length_a   1.000
_cell.length_b   1.000
_cell.length_c   1.000
_cell.angle_alpha   90.00
_cell.angle_beta   90.00
_cell.angle_gamma   90.00
#
_symmetry.space_group_name_H-M   'P 1'
#
loop_
_entity.id
_entity.type
_entity.pdbx_description
1 polymer ?
#
loop_
_entity_poly.entity_id
_entity_poly.type
_entity_poly.pdbx_seq_one_letter_code
_entity_poly.pdbx_strand_id
1 'polypeptide(L)'
;MDKHLRHYLWEFKGQNSLLVIIVLFMAVMQTANGIGSANALTALVAGQFPKFFLCVGLMTAAYALYCGLMGVQQYQFSRCRQLMNTAIRRDITARLSDTSYEVFHSQSPAVYASWLTNDVHTIGVNEFYDALEIVESSFSVIFAAAALTAYHYSLSIAVLVLAVVVYLVSPRRSTRLYRPIH
;
A
#
# COMPACT_ATOMS: atom_id res chain seq x y z
N MET A 1 -13.27 -5.82 1.32
CA MET A 1 -12.62 -5.66 2.63
C MET A 1 -13.47 -6.34 3.67
N ASP A 2 -12.91 -7.33 4.37
CA ASP A 2 -13.63 -8.09 5.38
C ASP A 2 -14.13 -7.17 6.52
N LYS A 3 -15.30 -7.49 7.09
CA LYS A 3 -15.91 -6.72 8.18
C LYS A 3 -15.01 -6.70 9.43
N HIS A 4 -14.24 -7.76 9.64
CA HIS A 4 -13.31 -7.90 10.76
C HIS A 4 -12.14 -6.91 10.66
N LEU A 5 -11.48 -6.82 9.50
CA LEU A 5 -10.38 -5.86 9.30
C LEU A 5 -10.84 -4.41 9.50
N ARG A 6 -12.03 -4.06 8.98
CA ARG A 6 -12.58 -2.70 9.12
C ARG A 6 -12.76 -2.27 10.57
N HIS A 7 -13.12 -3.20 11.46
CA HIS A 7 -13.26 -2.91 12.88
C HIS A 7 -11.92 -2.48 13.49
N TYR A 8 -10.86 -3.26 13.28
CA TYR A 8 -9.51 -2.97 13.80
C TYR A 8 -8.88 -1.73 13.15
N LEU A 9 -9.19 -1.45 11.87
CA LEU A 9 -8.79 -0.21 11.22
C LEU A 9 -9.39 1.02 11.92
N TRP A 10 -10.64 0.92 12.37
CA TRP A 10 -11.33 2.00 13.08
C TRP A 10 -10.85 2.13 14.54
N GLU A 11 -10.55 1.02 15.22
CA GLU A 11 -9.97 1.02 16.58
C GLU A 11 -8.65 1.79 16.62
N PHE A 12 -7.77 1.58 15.64
CA PHE A 12 -6.45 2.24 15.55
C PHE A 12 -6.39 3.39 14.53
N LYS A 13 -7.50 4.11 14.35
CA LYS A 13 -7.64 5.18 13.34
C LYS A 13 -6.55 6.24 13.36
N GLY A 14 -6.05 6.59 14.54
CA GLY A 14 -5.01 7.62 14.67
C GLY A 14 -3.71 7.15 14.01
N GLN A 15 -3.23 5.95 14.38
CA GLN A 15 -2.02 5.40 13.77
C GLN A 15 -2.21 5.13 12.27
N ASN A 16 -3.38 4.59 11.88
CA ASN A 16 -3.69 4.30 10.48
C ASN A 16 -3.78 5.59 9.64
N SER A 17 -4.38 6.66 10.16
CA SER A 17 -4.45 7.95 9.45
C SER A 17 -3.08 8.58 9.25
N LEU A 18 -2.17 8.47 10.22
CA LEU A 18 -0.80 8.96 10.09
C LEU A 18 -0.08 8.24 8.95
N LEU A 19 -0.25 6.92 8.86
CA LEU A 19 0.31 6.13 7.78
C LEU A 19 -0.24 6.55 6.41
N VAL A 20 -1.55 6.76 6.30
CA VAL A 20 -2.19 7.26 5.07
C VAL A 20 -1.66 8.64 4.68
N ILE A 21 -1.44 9.54 5.64
CA ILE A 21 -0.85 10.87 5.39
C ILE A 21 0.59 10.76 4.87
N ILE A 22 1.40 9.86 5.44
CA ILE A 22 2.77 9.61 4.96
C ILE A 22 2.75 9.15 3.50
N VAL A 23 1.91 8.15 3.19
CA VAL A 23 1.77 7.61 1.83
C VAL A 23 1.28 8.68 0.85
N LEU A 24 0.33 9.53 1.26
CA LEU A 24 -0.12 10.66 0.44
C LEU A 24 1.03 11.62 0.11
N PHE A 25 1.83 12.00 1.11
CA PHE A 25 2.96 12.90 0.89
C PHE A 25 4.02 12.27 -0.02
N MET A 26 4.28 10.97 0.15
CA MET A 26 5.18 10.21 -0.74
C MET A 26 4.69 10.21 -2.19
N ALA A 27 3.39 10.01 -2.44
CA ALA A 27 2.81 10.07 -3.78
C ALA A 27 2.97 11.47 -4.43
N VAL A 28 2.83 12.54 -3.65
CA VAL A 28 3.08 13.92 -4.11
C VAL A 28 4.55 14.09 -4.50
N MET A 29 5.50 13.63 -3.68
CA MET A 29 6.94 13.74 -3.98
C MET A 29 7.33 12.95 -5.24
N GLN A 30 6.75 11.77 -5.43
CA GLN A 30 6.99 10.94 -6.62
C GLN A 30 6.45 11.64 -7.88
N THR A 31 5.26 12.24 -7.80
CA THR A 31 4.68 13.01 -8.90
C THR A 31 5.49 14.26 -9.22
N ALA A 32 5.95 14.98 -8.18
CA ALA A 32 6.81 16.15 -8.34
C ALA A 32 8.15 15.78 -9.01
N ASN A 33 8.72 14.60 -8.72
CA ASN A 33 9.89 14.09 -9.42
C ASN A 33 9.60 13.81 -10.91
N GLY A 34 8.43 13.27 -11.25
CA GLY A 34 8.00 13.09 -12.64
C GLY A 34 7.93 14.42 -13.41
N ILE A 35 7.29 15.43 -12.81
CA ILE A 35 7.21 16.81 -13.36
C ILE A 35 8.62 17.41 -13.48
N GLY A 36 9.44 17.29 -12.44
CA GLY A 36 10.83 17.75 -12.43
C GLY A 36 11.65 17.15 -13.58
N SER A 37 11.43 15.86 -13.89
CA SER A 37 12.11 15.15 -14.98
C SER A 37 11.75 15.75 -16.35
N ALA A 38 10.47 16.03 -16.59
CA ALA A 38 10.01 16.65 -17.83
C ALA A 38 10.55 18.08 -17.99
N ASN A 39 10.58 18.86 -16.90
CA ASN A 39 11.14 20.20 -16.90
C ASN A 39 12.66 20.21 -17.12
N ALA A 40 13.37 19.27 -16.51
CA ALA A 40 14.81 19.09 -16.72
C ALA A 40 15.11 18.75 -18.19
N LEU A 41 14.35 17.83 -18.79
CA LEU A 41 14.48 17.48 -20.21
C LEU A 41 14.24 18.70 -21.11
N THR A 42 13.19 19.47 -20.83
CA THR A 42 12.86 20.69 -21.59
C THR A 42 13.99 21.73 -21.50
N ALA A 43 14.53 21.95 -20.29
CA ALA A 43 15.64 22.88 -20.08
C ALA A 43 16.92 22.43 -20.80
N LEU A 44 17.20 21.13 -20.82
CA LEU A 44 18.36 20.56 -21.51
C LEU A 44 18.26 20.78 -23.03
N VAL A 45 17.11 20.48 -23.62
CA VAL A 45 16.86 20.70 -25.06
C VAL A 45 16.96 22.19 -25.44
N ALA A 46 16.50 23.08 -24.55
CA ALA A 46 16.61 24.52 -24.74
C ALA A 46 18.01 25.11 -24.46
N GLY A 47 19.01 24.28 -24.10
CA GLY A 47 20.36 24.74 -23.73
C GLY A 47 20.43 25.53 -22.41
N GLN A 48 19.38 25.49 -21.58
CA GLN A 48 19.26 26.24 -20.33
C GLN A 48 19.85 25.46 -19.15
N PHE A 49 21.17 25.26 -19.16
CA PHE A 49 21.90 24.48 -18.15
C PHE A 49 21.64 24.91 -16.69
N PRO A 50 21.54 26.20 -16.33
CA PRO A 50 21.25 26.58 -14.94
C PRO A 50 19.91 26.04 -14.44
N LYS A 51 18.86 26.06 -15.29
CA LYS A 51 17.54 25.51 -14.94
C LYS A 51 17.57 23.98 -14.87
N PHE A 52 18.34 23.34 -15.75
CA PHE A 52 18.56 21.90 -15.70
C PHE A 52 19.18 21.47 -14.36
N PHE A 53 20.31 22.07 -13.95
CA PHE A 53 20.97 21.73 -12.68
C PHE A 53 20.11 22.05 -11.47
N LEU A 54 19.33 23.14 -11.50
CA LEU A 54 18.37 23.45 -10.45
C LEU A 54 17.29 22.37 -10.34
N CYS A 55 16.70 21.93 -11.45
CA CYS A 55 15.69 20.86 -11.45
C CYS A 55 16.27 19.54 -10.91
N VAL A 56 17.46 19.15 -11.36
CA VAL A 56 18.14 17.93 -10.90
C VAL A 56 18.47 18.01 -9.41
N GLY A 57 18.96 19.15 -8.92
CA GLY A 57 19.23 19.36 -7.50
C GLY A 57 17.97 19.22 -6.65
N LEU A 58 16.86 19.86 -7.07
CA LEU A 58 15.57 19.77 -6.37
C LEU A 58 15.00 18.34 -6.38
N MET A 59 15.08 17.63 -7.52
CA MET A 59 14.66 16.23 -7.61
C MET A 59 15.48 15.34 -6.68
N THR A 60 16.80 15.52 -6.66
CA THR A 60 17.70 14.74 -5.80
C THR A 60 17.38 14.97 -4.32
N ALA A 61 17.17 16.22 -3.91
CA ALA A 61 16.76 16.56 -2.55
C ALA A 61 15.38 15.98 -2.19
N ALA A 62 14.41 16.07 -3.11
CA ALA A 62 13.09 15.50 -2.93
C ALA A 62 13.13 13.96 -2.81
N TYR A 63 13.96 13.30 -3.61
CA TYR A 63 14.15 11.85 -3.56
C TYR A 63 14.87 11.41 -2.27
N ALA A 64 15.84 12.18 -1.78
CA ALA A 64 16.46 11.93 -0.49
C ALA A 64 15.44 12.01 0.66
N LEU A 65 14.55 13.01 0.63
CA LEU A 65 13.46 13.11 1.60
C LEU A 65 12.47 11.93 1.48
N TYR A 66 12.13 11.51 0.25
CA TYR A 66 11.31 10.34 -0.01
C TYR A 66 11.92 9.08 0.62
N CYS A 67 13.22 8.84 0.46
CA CYS A 67 13.92 7.72 1.09
C CYS A 67 13.83 7.75 2.62
N GLY A 68 13.94 8.93 3.24
CA GLY A 68 13.75 9.10 4.68
C GLY A 68 12.33 8.74 5.12
N LEU A 69 11.33 9.20 4.38
CA LEU A 69 9.92 8.92 4.65
C LEU A 69 9.56 7.46 4.46
N MET A 70 10.19 6.77 3.51
CA MET A 70 10.01 5.32 3.31
C MET A 70 10.37 4.53 4.59
N GLY A 71 11.44 4.92 5.29
CA GLY A 71 11.79 4.31 6.58
C GLY A 71 10.72 4.54 7.66
N VAL A 72 10.19 5.77 7.73
CA VAL A 72 9.11 6.13 8.67
C VAL A 72 7.82 5.39 8.33
N GLN A 73 7.46 5.28 7.04
CA GLN A 73 6.31 4.51 6.56
C GLN A 73 6.42 3.06 7.01
N GLN A 74 7.58 2.41 6.80
CA GLN A 74 7.77 1.00 7.17
C GLN A 74 7.70 0.77 8.68
N TYR A 75 8.23 1.70 9.47
CA TYR A 75 8.11 1.67 10.92
C TYR A 75 6.65 1.80 11.36
N GLN A 76 5.91 2.80 10.85
CA GLN A 76 4.51 3.01 11.22
C GLN A 76 3.62 1.86 10.74
N PHE A 77 3.87 1.30 9.55
CA PHE A 77 3.21 0.11 9.05
C PHE A 77 3.37 -1.08 10.01
N SER A 78 4.62 -1.36 10.41
CA SER A 78 4.92 -2.44 11.35
C SER A 78 4.24 -2.22 12.71
N ARG A 79 4.18 -0.98 13.18
CA ARG A 79 3.51 -0.60 14.43
C ARG A 79 1.99 -0.78 14.35
N CYS A 80 1.34 -0.29 13.30
CA CYS A 80 -0.12 -0.47 13.09
C CYS A 80 -0.47 -1.96 13.04
N ARG A 81 0.34 -2.74 12.32
CA ARG A 81 0.20 -4.19 12.20
C ARG A 81 0.30 -4.90 13.55
N GLN A 82 1.30 -4.55 14.37
CA GLN A 82 1.46 -5.14 15.71
C GLN A 82 0.29 -4.81 16.64
N LEU A 83 -0.21 -3.57 16.60
CA LEU A 83 -1.37 -3.14 17.38
C LEU A 83 -2.62 -3.94 17.01
N MET A 84 -2.88 -4.08 15.71
CA MET A 84 -4.02 -4.85 15.21
C MET A 84 -3.89 -6.33 15.56
N ASN A 85 -2.72 -6.95 15.35
CA ASN A 85 -2.48 -8.35 15.72
C ASN A 85 -2.70 -8.61 17.21
N THR A 86 -2.28 -7.66 18.06
CA THR A 86 -2.45 -7.76 19.51
C THR A 86 -3.93 -7.62 19.91
N ALA A 87 -4.67 -6.72 19.28
CA ALA A 87 -6.11 -6.58 19.51
C ALA A 87 -6.89 -7.83 19.09
N ILE A 88 -6.57 -8.40 17.92
CA ILE A 88 -7.18 -9.66 17.45
C ILE A 88 -6.91 -10.79 18.47
N ARG A 89 -5.66 -10.96 18.93
CA ARG A 89 -5.32 -11.99 19.93
C ARG A 89 -6.05 -11.78 21.26
N ARG A 90 -6.17 -10.52 21.71
CA ARG A 90 -6.93 -10.17 22.91
C ARG A 90 -8.39 -10.59 22.76
N ASP A 91 -9.02 -10.28 21.64
CA ASP A 91 -10.44 -10.58 21.41
C ASP A 91 -10.68 -12.09 21.28
N ILE A 92 -9.78 -12.84 20.60
CA ILE A 92 -9.84 -14.31 20.53
C ILE A 92 -9.73 -14.90 21.94
N THR A 93 -8.76 -14.45 22.73
CA THR A 93 -8.53 -14.97 24.09
C THR A 93 -9.69 -14.65 25.02
N ALA A 94 -10.26 -13.44 24.94
CA ALA A 94 -11.43 -13.05 25.73
C ALA A 94 -12.64 -13.94 25.41
N ARG A 95 -12.89 -14.25 24.14
CA ARG A 95 -13.97 -15.16 23.72
C ARG A 95 -13.74 -16.59 24.21
N LEU A 96 -12.50 -17.07 24.15
CA LEU A 96 -12.15 -18.41 24.65
C LEU A 96 -12.35 -18.53 26.16
N SER A 97 -11.99 -17.50 26.93
CA SER A 97 -12.18 -17.47 28.38
C SER A 97 -13.65 -17.42 28.82
N ASP A 98 -14.54 -16.90 27.98
CA ASP A 98 -15.98 -16.80 28.24
C ASP A 98 -16.78 -18.00 27.69
N THR A 99 -16.10 -18.96 27.05
CA THR A 99 -16.71 -20.16 26.45
C THR A 99 -16.91 -21.25 27.51
N SER A 100 -18.04 -21.96 27.46
CA SER A 100 -18.32 -23.07 28.39
C SER A 100 -17.32 -24.23 28.20
N TYR A 101 -17.11 -25.01 29.27
CA TYR A 101 -16.16 -26.14 29.26
C TYR A 101 -16.42 -27.14 28.12
N GLU A 102 -17.69 -27.48 27.86
CA GLU A 102 -18.09 -28.40 26.80
C GLU A 102 -17.73 -27.88 25.41
N VAL A 103 -18.00 -26.59 25.13
CA VAL A 103 -17.68 -25.98 23.85
C VAL A 103 -16.17 -25.79 23.71
N PHE A 104 -15.46 -25.47 24.78
CA PHE A 104 -14.00 -25.36 24.77
C PHE A 104 -13.31 -26.71 24.48
N HIS A 105 -13.84 -27.82 24.99
CA HIS A 105 -13.30 -29.16 24.71
C HIS A 105 -13.78 -29.75 23.38
N SER A 106 -14.65 -29.06 22.63
CA SER A 106 -15.08 -29.50 21.30
C SER A 106 -13.98 -29.39 20.24
N GLN A 107 -12.91 -28.63 20.51
CA GLN A 107 -11.76 -28.44 19.62
C GLN A 107 -10.47 -28.84 20.32
N SER A 108 -9.46 -29.21 19.53
CA SER A 108 -8.13 -29.54 20.07
C SER A 108 -7.32 -28.28 20.41
N PRO A 109 -6.41 -28.34 21.39
CA PRO A 109 -5.49 -27.24 21.70
C PRO A 109 -4.70 -26.72 20.48
N ALA A 110 -4.43 -27.59 19.51
CA ALA A 110 -3.73 -27.22 18.27
C ALA A 110 -4.56 -26.27 17.39
N VAL A 111 -5.90 -26.38 17.40
CA VAL A 111 -6.79 -25.48 16.65
C VAL A 111 -6.72 -24.07 17.23
N TYR A 112 -6.78 -23.93 18.56
CA TYR A 112 -6.67 -22.63 19.23
C TYR A 112 -5.30 -21.97 19.01
N ALA A 113 -4.23 -22.77 19.05
CA ALA A 113 -2.89 -22.28 18.72
C ALA A 113 -2.83 -21.76 17.27
N SER A 114 -3.50 -22.44 16.33
CA SER A 114 -3.58 -22.01 14.93
C SER A 114 -4.33 -20.69 14.77
N TRP A 115 -5.46 -20.50 15.48
CA TRP A 115 -6.19 -19.22 15.46
C TRP A 115 -5.34 -18.05 15.98
N LEU A 116 -4.60 -18.27 17.07
CA LEU A 116 -3.76 -17.23 17.70
C LEU A 116 -2.48 -16.91 16.90
N THR A 117 -2.09 -17.76 15.95
CA THR A 117 -0.87 -17.62 15.15
C THR A 117 -1.18 -17.38 13.68
N ASN A 118 -1.68 -18.39 12.98
CA ASN A 118 -1.89 -18.38 11.53
C ASN A 118 -3.04 -17.47 11.11
N ASP A 119 -4.18 -17.53 11.80
CA ASP A 119 -5.35 -16.74 11.40
C ASP A 119 -5.14 -15.25 11.72
N VAL A 120 -4.58 -14.94 12.91
CA VAL A 120 -4.16 -13.56 13.25
C VAL A 120 -3.15 -13.04 12.23
N HIS A 121 -2.18 -13.85 11.82
CA HIS A 121 -1.19 -13.41 10.84
C HIS A 121 -1.84 -13.17 9.47
N THR A 122 -2.77 -14.03 9.05
CA THR A 122 -3.45 -13.88 7.76
C THR A 122 -4.31 -12.61 7.72
N ILE A 123 -5.17 -12.42 8.74
CA ILE A 123 -6.05 -11.24 8.85
C ILE A 123 -5.25 -9.96 9.06
N GLY A 124 -4.21 -10.00 9.90
CA GLY A 124 -3.51 -8.80 10.33
C GLY A 124 -2.29 -8.41 9.50
N VAL A 125 -1.59 -9.37 8.87
CA VAL A 125 -0.40 -9.08 8.06
C VAL A 125 -0.74 -8.97 6.58
N ASN A 126 -1.47 -9.94 6.01
CA ASN A 126 -1.70 -9.97 4.57
C ASN A 126 -2.81 -8.99 4.17
N GLU A 127 -3.98 -9.06 4.81
CA GLU A 127 -5.11 -8.23 4.38
C GLU A 127 -4.86 -6.73 4.65
N PHE A 128 -4.16 -6.39 5.73
CA PHE A 128 -3.80 -5.01 6.03
C PHE A 128 -2.75 -4.45 5.05
N TYR A 129 -1.76 -5.27 4.67
CA TYR A 129 -0.78 -4.91 3.65
C TYR A 129 -1.46 -4.64 2.31
N ASP A 130 -2.27 -5.59 1.84
CA ASP A 130 -2.99 -5.48 0.57
C ASP A 130 -3.90 -4.25 0.56
N ALA A 131 -4.59 -3.97 1.66
CA ALA A 131 -5.44 -2.79 1.79
C ALA A 131 -4.64 -1.48 1.66
N LEU A 132 -3.45 -1.40 2.25
CA LEU A 132 -2.60 -0.21 2.13
C LEU A 132 -1.92 -0.09 0.77
N GLU A 133 -1.51 -1.19 0.16
CA GLU A 133 -0.96 -1.18 -1.20
C GLU A 133 -1.97 -0.63 -2.21
N ILE A 134 -3.25 -0.98 -2.06
CA ILE A 134 -4.34 -0.40 -2.86
C ILE A 134 -4.45 1.11 -2.64
N VAL A 135 -4.35 1.59 -1.39
CA VAL A 135 -4.41 3.02 -1.07
C VAL A 135 -3.22 3.78 -1.68
N GLU A 136 -2.00 3.25 -1.51
CA GLU A 136 -0.78 3.81 -2.07
C GLU A 136 -0.85 3.90 -3.60
N SER A 137 -1.22 2.79 -4.24
CA SER A 137 -1.41 2.73 -5.70
C SER A 137 -2.47 3.71 -6.18
N SER A 138 -3.57 3.84 -5.45
CA SER A 138 -4.66 4.77 -5.79
C SER A 138 -4.17 6.21 -5.78
N PHE A 139 -3.43 6.63 -4.73
CA PHE A 139 -2.86 7.97 -4.70
C PHE A 139 -1.88 8.20 -5.83
N SER A 140 -0.94 7.27 -6.06
CA SER A 140 0.04 7.39 -7.14
C SER A 140 -0.65 7.58 -8.51
N VAL A 141 -1.66 6.76 -8.82
CA VAL A 141 -2.44 6.87 -10.06
C VAL A 141 -3.18 8.20 -10.17
N ILE A 142 -3.86 8.64 -9.10
CA ILE A 142 -4.60 9.90 -9.09
C ILE A 142 -3.68 11.10 -9.34
N PHE A 143 -2.55 11.18 -8.63
CA PHE A 143 -1.62 12.29 -8.78
C PHE A 143 -0.89 12.26 -10.14
N ALA A 144 -0.50 11.08 -10.63
CA ALA A 144 0.08 10.94 -11.96
C ALA A 144 -0.90 11.37 -13.06
N ALA A 145 -2.16 10.93 -12.99
CA ALA A 145 -3.19 11.33 -13.95
C ALA A 145 -3.49 12.83 -13.90
N ALA A 146 -3.51 13.43 -12.70
CA ALA A 146 -3.68 14.87 -12.53
C ALA A 146 -2.52 15.65 -13.15
N ALA A 147 -1.28 15.24 -12.90
CA ALA A 147 -0.09 15.87 -13.47
C ALA A 147 -0.07 15.78 -15.01
N LEU A 148 -0.42 14.62 -15.56
CA LEU A 148 -0.44 14.39 -17.00
C LEU A 148 -1.50 15.24 -17.71
N THR A 149 -2.69 15.33 -17.10
CA THR A 149 -3.80 16.14 -17.63
C THR A 149 -3.47 17.64 -17.56
N ALA A 150 -2.74 18.07 -16.53
CA ALA A 150 -2.23 19.44 -16.42
C ALA A 150 -1.20 19.79 -17.51
N TYR A 151 -0.43 18.81 -18.02
CA TYR A 151 0.43 19.00 -19.17
C TYR A 151 -0.38 19.09 -20.47
N HIS A 152 -1.01 17.99 -20.90
CA HIS A 152 -1.84 17.94 -22.10
C HIS A 152 -2.83 16.77 -22.05
N TYR A 153 -4.10 17.02 -22.39
CA TYR A 153 -5.17 16.01 -22.38
C TYR A 153 -4.90 14.81 -23.32
N SER A 154 -4.16 15.01 -24.42
CA SER A 154 -3.83 13.94 -25.37
C SER A 154 -2.93 12.86 -24.75
N LEU A 155 -2.02 13.26 -23.86
CA LEU A 155 -1.14 12.33 -23.14
C LEU A 155 -1.95 11.44 -22.20
N SER A 156 -2.94 12.01 -21.51
CA SER A 156 -3.87 11.25 -20.66
C SER A 156 -4.62 10.18 -21.45
N ILE A 157 -5.12 10.53 -22.65
CA ILE A 157 -5.79 9.57 -23.53
C ILE A 157 -4.83 8.45 -23.97
N ALA A 158 -3.59 8.80 -24.36
CA ALA A 158 -2.59 7.82 -24.76
C ALA A 158 -2.27 6.82 -23.63
N VAL A 159 -2.08 7.31 -22.41
CA VAL A 159 -1.83 6.44 -21.24
C VAL A 159 -3.03 5.54 -20.92
N LEU A 160 -4.26 6.05 -21.05
CA LEU A 160 -5.47 5.23 -20.87
C LEU A 160 -5.54 4.10 -21.92
N VAL A 161 -5.25 4.40 -23.19
CA VAL A 161 -5.21 3.39 -24.25
C VAL A 161 -4.16 2.33 -23.94
N LEU A 162 -2.94 2.74 -23.54
CA LEU A 162 -1.89 1.81 -23.15
C LEU A 162 -2.28 0.95 -21.94
N ALA A 163 -2.93 1.53 -20.93
CA ALA A 163 -3.42 0.80 -19.77
C ALA A 163 -4.45 -0.27 -20.16
N VAL A 164 -5.38 0.04 -21.08
CA VAL A 164 -6.34 -0.92 -21.62
C VAL A 164 -5.63 -2.04 -22.39
N VAL A 165 -4.63 -1.71 -23.22
CA VAL A 165 -3.84 -2.71 -23.94
C VAL A 165 -3.14 -3.65 -22.95
N VAL A 166 -2.48 -3.11 -21.92
CA VAL A 166 -1.84 -3.92 -20.87
C VAL A 166 -2.85 -4.80 -20.15
N TYR A 167 -4.02 -4.26 -19.81
CA TYR A 167 -5.09 -5.03 -19.16
C TYR A 167 -5.61 -6.20 -20.02
N LEU A 168 -5.75 -5.99 -21.33
CA LEU A 168 -6.22 -7.02 -22.27
C LEU A 168 -5.12 -8.05 -22.61
N VAL A 169 -3.87 -7.61 -22.70
CA VAL A 169 -2.72 -8.46 -23.05
C VAL A 169 -2.22 -9.27 -21.85
N SER A 170 -2.37 -8.76 -20.62
CA SER A 170 -1.97 -9.48 -19.41
C SER A 170 -2.72 -10.81 -19.33
N PRO A 171 -2.02 -11.96 -19.49
CA PRO A 171 -2.68 -13.24 -19.46
C PRO A 171 -3.25 -13.44 -18.05
N ARG A 172 -4.56 -13.70 -17.95
CA ARG A 172 -5.21 -14.20 -16.72
C ARG A 172 -4.60 -15.56 -16.35
N ARG A 173 -3.39 -15.57 -15.79
CA ARG A 173 -2.60 -16.77 -15.45
C ARG A 173 -2.26 -16.76 -13.96
N SER A 174 -3.20 -17.21 -13.14
CA SER A 174 -2.87 -17.83 -11.84
C SER A 174 -3.96 -18.77 -11.30
N THR A 175 -4.83 -19.34 -12.14
CA THR A 175 -5.77 -20.40 -11.71
C THR A 175 -5.52 -21.77 -12.36
N ARG A 176 -4.34 -22.00 -12.96
CA ARG A 176 -3.99 -23.31 -13.57
C ARG A 176 -2.57 -23.80 -13.26
N LEU A 177 -2.14 -23.75 -12.00
CA LEU A 177 -0.89 -24.41 -11.57
C LEU A 177 -1.05 -25.26 -10.28
N TYR A 178 -2.28 -25.61 -9.91
CA TYR A 178 -2.54 -26.68 -8.93
C TYR A 178 -3.20 -27.86 -9.67
N ARG A 179 -2.40 -28.60 -10.45
CA ARG A 179 -2.72 -30.00 -10.74
C ARG A 179 -2.04 -30.82 -9.65
N PRO A 180 -2.79 -31.49 -8.75
CA PRO A 180 -2.18 -32.46 -7.86
C PRO A 180 -1.57 -33.55 -8.73
N ILE A 181 -0.28 -33.80 -8.53
CA ILE A 181 0.38 -34.99 -9.07
C ILE A 181 -0.18 -36.15 -8.25
N HIS A 182 -0.83 -37.09 -8.94
CA HIS A 182 -1.29 -38.36 -8.39
C HIS A 182 -0.11 -39.18 -7.85
#